data_AF-A0A1X4HTW2-F1
#
_entry.id   AF-A0A1X4HTW2-F1
#
_cell.length_a   1.000
_cell.length_b   1.000
_cell.length_c   1.000
_cell.angle_alpha   90.00
_cell.angle_beta   90.00
_cell.angle_gamma   90.00
#
_symmetry.space_group_name_H-M   'P 1'
#
loop_
_entity.id
_entity.type
_entity.pdbx_description
1 polymer ?
#
loop_
_entity_poly.entity_id
_entity_poly.type
_entity_poly.pdbx_seq_one_letter_code
_entity_poly.pdbx_strand_id
1 'polypeptide(L)'
;MFDPVIAPSGTLLGLLQRGRGDGTLHALTAPRSEALAALNHCVTHDPRHDWQVENRSLYYARLYLDLHGELDAVEAHLFDPEDVLDTDESRTGLALAVLGHLASYGRRDALDLLRRYAAHGTNWAWALDELALRDDDAGLRALAAPVLARFTTDAEGEAELAATVRDAFEPRPWRLWADDPRESVATRVRAAQEAGSFDRWQRQMRPTGPRPGWSVQAVFEWAQQGVERGAALHVPAARCLTAVAGPEDRPEIVRAAQDGTEGARCTALRYLADSNDPDALDLIEGAVTTGSTAVVEAAVDAFERMRSLAAVDRARGWAR
;
A
#
# COMPACT_ATOMS: atom_id res chain seq x y z
N MET A 1 0.01 -17.32 -32.93
CA MET A 1 1.27 -17.92 -32.48
C MET A 1 1.65 -17.14 -31.23
N PHE A 2 1.61 -17.76 -30.05
CA PHE A 2 1.96 -17.05 -28.81
C PHE A 2 3.47 -16.86 -28.82
N ASP A 3 3.93 -15.62 -28.97
CA ASP A 3 5.33 -15.30 -28.74
C ASP A 3 5.62 -15.55 -27.26
N PRO A 4 6.59 -16.41 -26.91
CA PRO A 4 6.91 -16.63 -25.51
C PRO A 4 7.40 -15.32 -24.92
N VAL A 5 6.67 -14.88 -23.89
CA VAL A 5 6.90 -13.67 -23.08
C VAL A 5 8.35 -13.54 -22.60
N ILE A 6 9.05 -14.67 -22.43
CA ILE A 6 10.47 -14.75 -22.08
C ILE A 6 11.22 -15.47 -23.21
N ALA A 7 12.35 -14.90 -23.62
CA ALA A 7 13.19 -15.45 -24.68
C ALA A 7 13.82 -16.81 -24.27
N PRO A 8 14.23 -17.64 -25.24
CA PRO A 8 14.74 -18.99 -24.97
C PRO A 8 15.89 -19.03 -23.94
N SER A 9 16.03 -20.16 -23.22
CA SER A 9 16.99 -20.34 -22.12
C SER A 9 18.44 -19.98 -22.48
N GLY A 10 18.85 -20.32 -23.71
CA GLY A 10 20.22 -20.17 -24.21
C GLY A 10 20.51 -18.88 -24.98
N THR A 11 19.56 -17.95 -25.12
CA THR A 11 19.83 -16.64 -25.75
C THR A 11 20.30 -15.63 -24.70
N LEU A 12 21.10 -14.64 -25.13
CA LEU A 12 21.56 -13.56 -24.24
C LEU A 12 20.39 -12.81 -23.60
N LEU A 13 19.38 -12.45 -24.39
CA LEU A 13 18.16 -11.80 -23.91
C LEU A 13 17.47 -12.63 -22.82
N GLY A 14 17.29 -13.92 -23.06
CA GLY A 14 16.64 -14.77 -22.07
C GLY A 14 17.46 -14.90 -20.78
N LEU A 15 18.79 -15.03 -20.90
CA LEU A 15 19.68 -15.09 -19.73
C LEU A 15 19.56 -13.81 -18.88
N LEU A 16 19.54 -12.64 -19.53
CA LEU A 16 19.32 -11.36 -18.85
C LEU A 16 17.95 -11.28 -18.19
N GLN A 17 16.88 -11.64 -18.90
CA GLN A 17 15.51 -11.63 -18.36
C GLN A 17 15.39 -12.48 -17.09
N ARG A 18 16.08 -13.63 -17.03
CA ARG A 18 16.02 -14.52 -15.86
C ARG A 18 16.91 -14.09 -14.69
N GLY A 19 17.71 -13.03 -14.82
CA GLY A 19 18.49 -12.45 -13.72
C GLY A 19 19.50 -13.43 -13.07
N ARG A 20 19.95 -14.45 -13.79
CA ARG A 20 21.00 -15.35 -13.29
C ARG A 20 22.36 -14.66 -13.41
N GLY A 21 23.27 -14.87 -12.46
CA GLY A 21 24.62 -14.28 -12.50
C GLY A 21 25.39 -14.58 -13.79
N ASP A 22 25.08 -15.69 -14.46
CA ASP A 22 25.59 -16.03 -15.79
C ASP A 22 25.21 -14.99 -16.86
N GLY A 23 24.03 -14.37 -16.76
CA GLY A 23 23.57 -13.33 -17.70
C GLY A 23 24.50 -12.13 -17.75
N THR A 24 25.00 -11.67 -16.60
CA THR A 24 26.01 -10.61 -16.52
C THR A 24 27.27 -11.01 -17.25
N LEU A 25 27.79 -12.20 -16.95
CA LEU A 25 29.04 -12.68 -17.53
C LEU A 25 28.93 -12.80 -19.04
N HIS A 26 27.82 -13.36 -19.53
CA HIS A 26 27.56 -13.47 -20.96
C HIS A 26 27.45 -12.09 -21.61
N ALA A 27 26.74 -11.13 -21.00
CA ALA A 27 26.62 -9.78 -21.54
C ALA A 27 27.98 -9.07 -21.66
N LEU A 28 28.86 -9.21 -20.66
CA LEU A 28 30.19 -8.59 -20.67
C LEU A 28 31.15 -9.24 -21.69
N THR A 29 30.87 -10.47 -22.13
CA THR A 29 31.67 -11.18 -23.15
C THR A 29 31.10 -11.10 -24.57
N ALA A 30 29.81 -10.74 -24.70
CA ALA A 30 29.15 -10.58 -25.98
C ALA A 30 29.58 -9.28 -26.69
N PRO A 31 29.35 -9.15 -28.01
CA PRO A 31 29.49 -7.87 -28.68
C PRO A 31 28.66 -6.80 -27.97
N ARG A 32 29.29 -5.68 -27.58
CA ARG A 32 28.65 -4.63 -26.75
C ARG A 32 27.30 -4.17 -27.31
N SER A 33 27.17 -4.03 -28.62
CA SER A 33 25.92 -3.63 -29.27
C SER A 33 24.79 -4.64 -29.07
N GLU A 34 25.09 -5.95 -29.08
CA GLU A 34 24.11 -7.00 -28.84
C GLU A 34 23.70 -7.05 -27.36
N ALA A 35 24.68 -6.90 -26.46
CA ALA A 35 24.41 -6.82 -25.03
C ALA A 35 23.53 -5.62 -24.66
N LEU A 36 23.82 -4.44 -25.23
CA LEU A 36 23.00 -3.24 -25.04
C LEU A 36 21.61 -3.39 -25.65
N ALA A 37 21.48 -3.99 -26.84
CA ALA A 37 20.16 -4.26 -27.42
C ALA A 37 19.31 -5.18 -26.53
N ALA A 38 19.91 -6.25 -25.99
CA ALA A 38 19.23 -7.16 -25.08
C ALA A 38 18.89 -6.49 -23.74
N LEU A 39 19.80 -5.69 -23.18
CA LEU A 39 19.57 -4.92 -21.95
C LEU A 39 18.45 -3.91 -22.11
N ASN A 40 18.46 -3.14 -23.20
CA ASN A 40 17.42 -2.16 -23.52
C ASN A 40 16.05 -2.87 -23.59
N HIS A 41 15.97 -4.00 -24.29
CA HIS A 41 14.75 -4.80 -24.36
C HIS A 41 14.28 -5.25 -22.97
N CYS A 42 15.17 -5.73 -22.11
CA CYS A 42 14.80 -6.12 -20.75
C CYS A 42 14.23 -4.97 -19.93
N VAL A 43 14.70 -3.74 -20.14
CA VAL A 43 14.27 -2.57 -19.36
C VAL A 43 12.99 -1.94 -19.89
N THR A 44 12.79 -1.95 -21.21
CA THR A 44 11.64 -1.29 -21.86
C THR A 44 10.45 -2.22 -22.11
N HIS A 45 10.67 -3.53 -22.14
CA HIS A 45 9.63 -4.52 -22.42
C HIS A 45 9.67 -5.67 -21.41
N ASP A 46 9.76 -5.36 -20.11
CA ASP A 46 9.66 -6.40 -19.09
C ASP A 46 8.19 -6.78 -18.90
N PRO A 47 7.81 -8.05 -19.17
CA PRO A 47 6.42 -8.47 -19.13
C PRO A 47 5.92 -8.81 -17.72
N ARG A 48 6.74 -8.60 -16.68
CA ARG A 48 6.41 -8.96 -15.30
C ARG A 48 5.97 -7.73 -14.53
N HIS A 49 4.82 -7.87 -13.85
CA HIS A 49 4.18 -6.80 -13.09
C HIS A 49 4.83 -6.55 -11.71
N ASP A 50 5.69 -7.45 -11.23
CA ASP A 50 6.28 -7.46 -9.88
C ASP A 50 7.65 -6.76 -9.80
N TRP A 51 7.93 -5.83 -10.70
CA TRP A 51 9.21 -5.12 -10.75
C TRP A 51 9.54 -4.36 -9.44
N GLN A 52 8.53 -4.01 -8.63
CA GLN A 52 8.69 -3.36 -7.33
C GLN A 52 9.26 -4.26 -6.23
N VAL A 53 9.14 -5.59 -6.37
CA VAL A 53 9.49 -6.56 -5.31
C VAL A 53 10.88 -7.17 -5.53
N GLU A 54 11.45 -7.01 -6.72
CA GLU A 54 12.70 -7.64 -7.12
C GLU A 54 13.84 -6.63 -7.36
N ASN A 55 15.08 -7.07 -7.16
CA ASN A 55 16.28 -6.23 -7.36
C ASN A 55 16.73 -6.12 -8.84
N ARG A 56 15.81 -6.28 -9.80
CA ARG A 56 16.13 -6.27 -11.24
C ARG A 56 16.60 -4.89 -11.73
N SER A 57 15.98 -3.82 -11.24
CA SER A 57 16.36 -2.45 -11.57
C SER A 57 17.84 -2.17 -11.22
N LEU A 58 18.27 -2.60 -10.04
CA LEU A 58 19.67 -2.50 -9.59
C LEU A 58 20.62 -3.31 -10.48
N TYR A 59 20.22 -4.54 -10.83
CA TYR A 59 20.97 -5.42 -11.72
C TYR A 59 21.18 -4.79 -13.10
N TYR A 60 20.11 -4.31 -13.74
CA TYR A 60 20.20 -3.69 -15.06
C TYR A 60 20.96 -2.35 -15.02
N ALA A 61 20.77 -1.53 -13.98
CA ALA A 61 21.54 -0.30 -13.80
C ALA A 61 23.05 -0.58 -13.70
N ARG A 62 23.45 -1.64 -12.99
CA ARG A 62 24.86 -2.05 -12.93
C ARG A 62 25.40 -2.46 -14.30
N LEU A 63 24.62 -3.22 -15.07
CA LEU A 63 25.00 -3.59 -16.43
C LEU A 63 25.10 -2.39 -17.38
N TYR A 64 24.23 -1.39 -17.25
CA TYR A 64 24.39 -0.13 -18.00
C TYR A 64 25.72 0.56 -17.72
N LEU A 65 26.20 0.55 -16.46
CA LEU A 65 27.50 1.10 -16.12
C LEU A 65 28.64 0.27 -16.70
N ASP A 66 28.62 -1.04 -16.51
CA ASP A 66 29.70 -1.94 -16.94
C ASP A 66 29.80 -2.02 -18.48
N LEU A 67 28.68 -1.85 -19.20
CA LEU A 67 28.64 -1.79 -20.67
C LEU A 67 28.75 -0.37 -21.23
N HIS A 68 28.87 0.66 -20.37
CA HIS A 68 28.82 2.07 -20.77
C HIS A 68 27.60 2.39 -21.67
N GLY A 69 26.42 1.89 -21.32
CA GLY A 69 25.22 2.07 -22.15
C GLY A 69 24.69 3.51 -22.15
N GLU A 70 24.26 3.94 -23.33
CA GLU A 70 23.52 5.19 -23.55
C GLU A 70 22.04 5.00 -23.21
N LEU A 71 21.32 6.09 -22.94
CA LEU A 71 19.93 6.06 -22.47
C LEU A 71 18.89 6.35 -23.57
N ASP A 72 19.29 6.50 -24.83
CA ASP A 72 18.39 6.90 -25.93
C ASP A 72 17.16 5.99 -26.06
N ALA A 73 17.35 4.68 -25.90
CA ALA A 73 16.25 3.71 -25.99
C ALA A 73 15.30 3.80 -24.79
N VAL A 74 15.82 4.11 -23.60
CA VAL A 74 15.01 4.33 -22.39
C VAL A 74 14.25 5.63 -22.50
N GLU A 75 14.89 6.70 -22.99
CA GLU A 75 14.23 7.98 -23.24
C GLU A 75 13.09 7.84 -24.26
N ALA A 76 13.35 7.19 -25.40
CA ALA A 76 12.31 6.96 -26.41
C ALA A 76 11.14 6.15 -25.86
N HIS A 77 11.41 5.14 -25.04
CA HIS A 77 10.38 4.32 -24.38
C HIS A 77 9.52 5.12 -23.41
N LEU A 78 10.15 5.95 -22.58
CA LEU A 78 9.47 6.74 -21.57
C LEU A 78 8.61 7.85 -22.21
N PHE A 79 9.05 8.47 -23.30
CA PHE A 79 8.29 9.52 -23.98
C PHE A 79 7.48 9.02 -25.18
N ASP A 80 7.13 7.73 -25.18
CA ASP A 80 6.34 7.16 -26.26
C ASP A 80 4.89 7.72 -26.21
N PRO A 81 4.33 8.19 -27.34
CA PRO A 81 2.97 8.70 -27.38
C PRO A 81 1.88 7.71 -26.92
N GLU A 82 2.15 6.39 -26.98
CA GLU A 82 1.22 5.37 -26.50
C GLU A 82 0.95 5.46 -24.99
N ASP A 83 1.84 6.09 -24.22
CA ASP A 83 1.65 6.33 -22.78
C ASP A 83 0.44 7.23 -22.46
N VAL A 84 -0.10 7.94 -23.44
CA VAL A 84 -1.35 8.71 -23.24
C VAL A 84 -2.57 7.77 -23.17
N LEU A 85 -2.47 6.59 -23.79
CA LEU A 85 -3.55 5.62 -23.90
C LEU A 85 -3.40 4.47 -22.89
N ASP A 86 -2.17 4.11 -22.56
CA ASP A 86 -1.85 3.10 -21.56
C ASP A 86 -1.27 3.75 -20.29
N THR A 87 -2.07 3.78 -19.23
CA THR A 87 -1.69 4.36 -17.94
C THR A 87 -1.20 3.31 -16.94
N ASP A 88 -0.94 2.08 -17.41
CA ASP A 88 -0.39 1.03 -16.54
C ASP A 88 1.05 1.38 -16.13
N GLU A 89 1.25 1.55 -14.83
CA GLU A 89 2.56 1.87 -14.24
C GLU A 89 3.63 0.81 -14.58
N SER A 90 3.23 -0.44 -14.83
CA SER A 90 4.15 -1.53 -15.17
C SER A 90 4.94 -1.30 -16.46
N ARG A 91 4.41 -0.49 -17.39
CA ARG A 91 5.11 -0.15 -18.65
C ARG A 91 6.38 0.65 -18.40
N THR A 92 6.37 1.57 -17.44
CA THR A 92 7.47 2.54 -17.25
C THR A 92 8.21 2.35 -15.93
N GLY A 93 7.61 1.69 -14.94
CA GLY A 93 8.14 1.58 -13.59
C GLY A 93 9.55 0.99 -13.50
N LEU A 94 9.82 -0.11 -14.21
CA LEU A 94 11.17 -0.71 -14.23
C LEU A 94 12.21 0.25 -14.82
N ALA A 95 11.89 0.92 -15.92
CA ALA A 95 12.77 1.88 -16.57
C ALA A 95 13.10 3.06 -15.65
N LEU A 96 12.09 3.61 -14.95
CA LEU A 96 12.28 4.68 -13.98
C LEU A 96 13.12 4.22 -12.78
N ALA A 97 12.89 3.02 -12.25
CA ALA A 97 13.70 2.46 -11.17
C ALA A 97 15.18 2.25 -11.59
N VAL A 98 15.43 1.81 -12.83
CA VAL A 98 16.79 1.72 -13.40
C VAL A 98 17.45 3.09 -13.46
N LEU A 99 16.75 4.11 -13.96
CA LEU A 99 17.27 5.48 -13.98
C LEU A 99 17.55 6.00 -12.57
N GLY A 100 16.70 5.66 -11.59
CA GLY A 100 16.91 5.98 -10.18
C GLY A 100 18.25 5.42 -9.69
N HIS A 101 18.49 4.13 -9.89
CA HIS A 101 19.78 3.54 -9.50
C HIS A 101 20.98 4.14 -10.24
N LEU A 102 20.86 4.43 -11.53
CA LEU A 102 21.91 5.11 -12.29
C LEU A 102 22.22 6.51 -11.72
N ALA A 103 21.19 7.28 -11.36
CA ALA A 103 21.35 8.57 -10.69
C ALA A 103 22.07 8.42 -9.34
N SER A 104 21.72 7.41 -8.54
CA SER A 104 22.44 7.09 -7.29
C SER A 104 23.92 6.75 -7.51
N TYR A 105 24.27 6.20 -8.68
CA TYR A 105 25.66 5.94 -9.08
C TYR A 105 26.37 7.18 -9.66
N GLY A 106 25.71 8.34 -9.73
CA GLY A 106 26.29 9.59 -10.22
C GLY A 106 26.16 9.83 -11.72
N ARG A 107 25.34 9.05 -12.44
CA ARG A 107 25.02 9.31 -13.86
C ARG A 107 24.09 10.53 -13.97
N ARG A 108 24.66 11.67 -14.36
CA ARG A 108 23.93 12.94 -14.49
C ARG A 108 22.88 12.93 -15.59
N ASP A 109 23.16 12.28 -16.71
CA ASP A 109 22.22 12.05 -17.81
C ASP A 109 20.96 11.29 -17.36
N ALA A 110 21.11 10.30 -16.48
CA ALA A 110 19.97 9.58 -15.88
C ALA A 110 19.14 10.49 -14.95
N LEU A 111 19.80 11.28 -14.11
CA LEU A 111 19.12 12.25 -13.23
C LEU A 111 18.36 13.31 -14.03
N ASP A 112 18.98 13.87 -15.06
CA ASP A 112 18.36 14.88 -15.92
C ASP A 112 17.19 14.29 -16.73
N LEU A 113 17.29 13.04 -17.18
CA LEU A 113 16.18 12.33 -17.81
C LEU A 113 15.02 12.10 -16.84
N LEU A 114 15.28 11.67 -15.59
CA LEU A 114 14.25 11.53 -14.57
C LEU A 114 13.54 12.86 -14.28
N ARG A 115 14.29 13.96 -14.14
CA ARG A 115 13.71 15.30 -13.92
C ARG A 115 12.81 15.72 -15.08
N ARG A 116 13.26 15.52 -16.32
CA ARG A 116 12.44 15.79 -17.51
C ARG A 116 11.18 14.94 -17.53
N TYR A 117 11.30 13.66 -17.18
CA TYR A 117 10.15 12.76 -17.14
C TYR A 117 9.17 13.10 -16.02
N ALA A 118 9.62 13.43 -14.81
CA ALA A 118 8.75 13.96 -13.76
C ALA A 118 8.04 15.25 -14.21
N ALA A 119 8.72 16.12 -14.97
CA ALA A 119 8.14 17.36 -15.47
C ALA A 119 7.09 17.16 -16.57
N HIS A 120 7.19 16.12 -17.43
CA HIS A 120 6.38 16.01 -18.66
C HIS A 120 5.79 14.64 -18.98
N GLY A 121 6.26 13.56 -18.36
CA GLY A 121 5.81 12.20 -18.61
C GLY A 121 4.43 11.91 -18.03
N THR A 122 3.79 10.86 -18.54
CA THR A 122 2.48 10.37 -18.08
C THR A 122 2.59 9.81 -16.65
N ASN A 123 3.53 8.88 -16.42
CA ASN A 123 3.72 8.23 -15.11
C ASN A 123 4.67 9.04 -14.22
N TRP A 124 4.42 10.35 -14.14
CA TRP A 124 5.30 11.31 -13.46
C TRP A 124 5.43 11.09 -11.95
N ALA A 125 4.39 10.54 -11.31
CA ALA A 125 4.35 10.36 -9.86
C ALA A 125 5.47 9.41 -9.41
N TRP A 126 5.65 8.28 -10.11
CA TRP A 126 6.74 7.34 -9.82
C TRP A 126 8.12 7.97 -10.02
N ALA A 127 8.30 8.76 -11.09
CA ALA A 127 9.56 9.45 -11.32
C ALA A 127 9.86 10.49 -10.23
N LEU A 128 8.83 11.16 -9.72
CA LEU A 128 8.96 12.07 -8.58
C LEU A 128 9.37 11.32 -7.30
N ASP A 129 8.83 10.13 -7.06
CA ASP A 129 9.24 9.27 -5.94
C ASP A 129 10.70 8.81 -6.08
N GLU A 130 11.14 8.41 -7.28
CA GLU A 130 12.54 8.05 -7.52
C GLU A 130 13.50 9.23 -7.26
N LEU A 131 13.09 10.45 -7.65
CA LEU A 131 13.84 11.69 -7.41
C LEU A 131 13.81 12.09 -5.93
N ALA A 132 12.70 11.87 -5.22
CA ALA A 132 12.60 12.19 -3.80
C ALA A 132 13.68 11.51 -2.96
N LEU A 133 14.14 10.32 -3.37
CA LEU A 133 15.19 9.57 -2.68
C LEU A 133 16.61 9.99 -3.06
N ARG A 134 16.80 10.67 -4.20
CA ARG A 134 18.12 10.74 -4.87
C ARG A 134 18.54 12.14 -5.30
N ASP A 135 17.57 13.01 -5.55
CA ASP A 135 17.81 14.37 -6.00
C ASP A 135 18.05 15.33 -4.82
N ASP A 136 18.68 16.46 -5.11
CA ASP A 136 18.85 17.55 -4.16
C ASP A 136 17.59 18.43 -4.07
N ASP A 137 17.54 19.26 -3.03
CA ASP A 137 16.39 20.14 -2.79
C ASP A 137 16.24 21.21 -3.89
N ALA A 138 17.29 21.56 -4.63
CA ALA A 138 17.20 22.55 -5.70
C ALA A 138 16.51 21.96 -6.93
N GLY A 139 16.88 20.74 -7.31
CA GLY A 139 16.26 19.95 -8.38
C GLY A 139 14.79 19.69 -8.07
N LEU A 140 14.47 19.23 -6.87
CA LEU A 140 13.09 19.01 -6.45
C LEU A 140 12.26 20.30 -6.46
N ARG A 141 12.79 21.44 -6.00
CA ARG A 141 12.07 22.74 -6.09
C ARG A 141 11.81 23.15 -7.54
N ALA A 142 12.72 22.89 -8.46
CA ALA A 142 12.52 23.22 -9.87
C ALA A 142 11.30 22.48 -10.47
N LEU A 143 10.97 21.30 -9.96
CA LEU A 143 9.84 20.48 -10.41
C LEU A 143 8.46 20.93 -9.90
N ALA A 144 8.39 21.79 -8.88
CA ALA A 144 7.12 22.19 -8.29
C ALA A 144 6.16 22.82 -9.32
N ALA A 145 6.66 23.73 -10.15
CA ALA A 145 5.83 24.42 -11.14
C ALA A 145 5.27 23.46 -12.23
N PRO A 146 6.09 22.65 -12.93
CA PRO A 146 5.55 21.74 -13.95
C PRO A 146 4.64 20.65 -13.35
N VAL A 147 4.91 20.17 -12.13
CA VAL A 147 4.03 19.19 -11.48
C VAL A 147 2.69 19.83 -11.11
N LEU A 148 2.68 20.99 -10.47
CA LEU A 148 1.44 21.68 -10.10
C LEU A 148 0.62 22.17 -11.30
N ALA A 149 1.25 22.42 -12.45
CA ALA A 149 0.56 22.81 -13.68
C ALA A 149 -0.35 21.71 -14.27
N ARG A 150 -0.23 20.46 -13.80
CA ARG A 150 -1.10 19.34 -14.20
C ARG A 150 -2.51 19.44 -13.62
N PHE A 151 -2.65 20.12 -12.49
CA PHE A 151 -3.91 20.28 -11.80
C PHE A 151 -4.53 21.62 -12.16
N THR A 152 -5.79 21.60 -12.59
CA THR A 152 -6.58 22.83 -12.78
C THR A 152 -6.72 23.59 -11.45
N THR A 153 -6.93 24.90 -11.51
CA THR A 153 -7.06 25.75 -10.32
C THR A 153 -8.51 25.88 -9.83
N ASP A 154 -9.40 25.04 -10.33
CA ASP A 154 -10.80 24.96 -9.88
C ASP A 154 -10.95 23.93 -8.76
N ALA A 155 -12.16 23.80 -8.20
CA ALA A 155 -12.40 22.93 -7.06
C ALA A 155 -12.08 21.45 -7.34
N GLU A 156 -12.25 21.01 -8.60
CA GLU A 156 -11.96 19.63 -9.01
C GLU A 156 -10.44 19.38 -9.06
N GLY A 157 -9.68 20.26 -9.71
CA GLY A 157 -8.22 20.14 -9.75
C GLY A 157 -7.54 20.30 -8.40
N GLU A 158 -8.06 21.17 -7.52
CA GLU A 158 -7.56 21.27 -6.14
C GLU A 158 -7.86 20.01 -5.31
N ALA A 159 -9.00 19.35 -5.55
CA ALA A 159 -9.32 18.07 -4.90
C ALA A 159 -8.43 16.93 -5.42
N GLU A 160 -8.15 16.90 -6.73
CA GLU A 160 -7.22 15.96 -7.35
C GLU A 160 -5.79 16.15 -6.82
N LEU A 161 -5.32 17.39 -6.70
CA LEU A 161 -4.05 17.72 -6.07
C LEU A 161 -4.00 17.24 -4.62
N ALA A 162 -5.04 17.50 -3.83
CA ALA A 162 -5.12 17.05 -2.44
C ALA A 162 -5.08 15.51 -2.32
N ALA A 163 -5.74 14.79 -3.23
CA ALA A 163 -5.68 13.34 -3.29
C ALA A 163 -4.27 12.85 -3.61
N THR A 164 -3.63 13.45 -4.62
CA THR A 164 -2.28 13.10 -5.06
C THR A 164 -1.24 13.33 -3.95
N VAL A 165 -1.31 14.48 -3.27
CA VAL A 165 -0.43 14.79 -2.12
C VAL A 165 -0.63 13.82 -0.97
N ARG A 166 -1.88 13.40 -0.71
CA ARG A 166 -2.22 12.47 0.38
C ARG A 166 -1.71 11.06 0.10
N ASP A 167 -1.81 10.61 -1.15
CA ASP A 167 -1.51 9.23 -1.56
C ASP A 167 -0.07 9.06 -2.06
N ALA A 168 0.70 10.15 -2.15
CA ALA A 168 2.11 10.13 -2.52
C ALA A 168 2.92 9.18 -1.64
N PHE A 169 3.72 8.33 -2.27
CA PHE A 169 4.58 7.39 -1.57
C PHE A 169 5.73 8.12 -0.86
N GLU A 170 6.43 9.01 -1.58
CA GLU A 170 7.48 9.84 -0.98
C GLU A 170 6.98 11.25 -0.59
N PRO A 171 6.93 11.60 0.71
CA PRO A 171 6.40 12.88 1.15
C PRO A 171 7.38 14.06 0.97
N ARG A 172 8.66 13.79 0.69
CA ARG A 172 9.72 14.81 0.69
C ARG A 172 9.47 15.96 -0.30
N PRO A 173 9.12 15.74 -1.58
CA PRO A 173 8.89 16.83 -2.53
C PRO A 173 7.76 17.74 -2.06
N TRP A 174 6.66 17.16 -1.57
CA TRP A 174 5.50 17.91 -1.10
C TRP A 174 5.78 18.74 0.15
N ARG A 175 6.57 18.21 1.11
CA ARG A 175 7.03 18.99 2.27
C ARG A 175 7.92 20.15 1.84
N LEU A 176 8.85 19.88 0.91
CA LEU A 176 9.76 20.89 0.39
C LEU A 176 9.00 22.01 -0.34
N TRP A 177 7.94 21.67 -1.08
CA TRP A 177 7.14 22.65 -1.82
C TRP A 177 6.17 23.42 -0.93
N ALA A 178 5.74 22.87 0.20
CA ALA A 178 4.98 23.61 1.21
C ALA A 178 5.79 24.77 1.81
N ASP A 179 7.12 24.63 1.86
CA ASP A 179 8.07 25.64 2.32
C ASP A 179 8.78 26.37 1.15
N ASP A 180 8.21 26.33 -0.06
CA ASP A 180 8.82 26.95 -1.24
C ASP A 180 8.87 28.48 -1.12
N PRO A 181 9.96 29.15 -1.53
CA PRO A 181 10.04 30.62 -1.50
C PRO A 181 9.01 31.31 -2.41
N ARG A 182 8.44 30.60 -3.39
CA ARG A 182 7.37 31.12 -4.25
C ARG A 182 6.03 30.92 -3.54
N GLU A 183 5.43 32.02 -3.09
CA GLU A 183 4.17 32.01 -2.33
C GLU A 183 3.04 31.24 -3.03
N SER A 184 2.96 31.32 -4.37
CA SER A 184 1.95 30.59 -5.15
C SER A 184 2.08 29.06 -5.07
N VAL A 185 3.32 28.55 -4.95
CA VAL A 185 3.59 27.12 -4.78
C VAL A 185 3.30 26.71 -3.33
N ALA A 186 3.90 27.43 -2.38
CA ALA A 186 3.78 27.13 -0.95
C ALA A 186 2.33 27.15 -0.46
N THR A 187 1.55 28.16 -0.84
CA THR A 187 0.14 28.26 -0.44
C THR A 187 -0.69 27.13 -1.03
N ARG A 188 -0.51 26.81 -2.31
CA ARG A 188 -1.29 25.75 -2.98
C ARG A 188 -1.01 24.37 -2.39
N VAL A 189 0.27 24.04 -2.16
CA VAL A 189 0.65 22.75 -1.58
C VAL A 189 0.21 22.62 -0.12
N ARG A 190 0.34 23.68 0.70
CA ARG A 190 -0.17 23.67 2.08
C ARG A 190 -1.68 23.45 2.13
N ALA A 191 -2.44 24.14 1.28
CA ALA A 191 -3.89 23.95 1.19
C ALA A 191 -4.27 22.51 0.83
N ALA A 192 -3.56 21.89 -0.13
CA ALA A 192 -3.75 20.49 -0.50
C ALA A 192 -3.44 19.51 0.66
N GLN A 193 -2.35 19.75 1.40
CA GLN A 193 -1.98 18.95 2.59
C GLN A 193 -3.02 19.05 3.72
N GLU A 194 -3.53 20.26 3.98
CA GLU A 194 -4.60 20.49 4.94
C GLU A 194 -5.88 19.76 4.52
N ALA A 195 -6.32 19.94 3.26
CA ALA A 195 -7.51 19.29 2.73
C ALA A 195 -7.44 17.75 2.83
N GLY A 196 -6.30 17.14 2.48
CA GLY A 196 -6.11 15.69 2.62
C GLY A 196 -6.15 15.21 4.08
N SER A 197 -5.70 16.04 5.02
CA SER A 197 -5.77 15.74 6.46
C SER A 197 -7.20 15.90 7.00
N PHE A 198 -7.92 16.94 6.58
CA PHE A 198 -9.33 17.15 6.91
C PHE A 198 -10.24 16.06 6.35
N ASP A 199 -9.99 15.56 5.13
CA ASP A 199 -10.77 14.45 4.56
C ASP A 199 -10.66 13.18 5.43
N ARG A 200 -9.45 12.83 5.89
CA ARG A 200 -9.26 11.71 6.83
C ARG A 200 -10.06 11.91 8.12
N TRP A 201 -10.00 13.11 8.70
CA TRP A 201 -10.75 13.44 9.90
C TRP A 201 -12.27 13.42 9.65
N GLN A 202 -12.72 13.93 8.51
CA GLN A 202 -14.13 13.94 8.13
C GLN A 202 -14.66 12.52 7.90
N ARG A 203 -13.89 11.62 7.29
CA ARG A 203 -14.25 10.19 7.17
C ARG A 203 -14.36 9.53 8.53
N GLN A 204 -13.51 9.90 9.49
CA GLN A 204 -13.61 9.44 10.87
C GLN A 204 -14.87 9.96 11.58
N MET A 205 -15.26 11.21 11.33
CA MET A 205 -16.47 11.83 11.91
C MET A 205 -17.78 11.43 11.20
N ARG A 206 -17.69 11.07 9.91
CA ARG A 206 -18.78 10.62 9.04
C ARG A 206 -18.46 9.26 8.43
N PRO A 207 -18.40 8.16 9.21
CA PRO A 207 -18.23 6.84 8.64
C PRO A 207 -19.38 6.53 7.69
N THR A 208 -19.05 6.13 6.46
CA THR A 208 -19.99 5.59 5.48
C THR A 208 -20.24 4.12 5.81
N GLY A 209 -21.26 3.88 6.64
CA GLY A 209 -21.74 2.54 6.99
C GLY A 209 -22.97 2.64 7.91
N PRO A 210 -23.81 1.60 7.98
CA PRO A 210 -24.87 1.55 8.98
C PRO A 210 -24.24 1.66 10.38
N ARG A 211 -24.60 2.71 11.12
CA ARG A 211 -24.16 2.88 12.51
C ARG A 211 -25.16 2.15 13.41
N PRO A 212 -24.72 1.28 14.34
CA PRO A 212 -25.58 0.95 15.47
C PRO A 212 -25.94 2.24 16.23
N GLY A 213 -27.08 2.27 16.91
CA GLY A 213 -27.31 3.26 17.96
C GLY A 213 -26.18 3.23 19.01
N TRP A 214 -25.97 4.32 19.74
CA TRP A 214 -24.92 4.42 20.78
C TRP A 214 -25.34 3.72 22.09
N SER A 215 -25.89 2.51 22.00
CA SER A 215 -26.21 1.66 23.16
C SER A 215 -25.68 0.25 22.95
N VAL A 216 -25.38 -0.46 24.05
CA VAL A 216 -24.93 -1.86 24.02
C VAL A 216 -25.91 -2.74 23.25
N GLN A 217 -27.20 -2.62 23.53
CA GLN A 217 -28.26 -3.33 22.80
C GLN A 217 -28.21 -3.06 21.28
N ALA A 218 -28.06 -1.80 20.85
CA ALA A 218 -28.06 -1.47 19.42
C ALA A 218 -26.81 -2.03 18.69
N VAL A 219 -25.68 -2.13 19.39
CA VAL A 219 -24.48 -2.80 18.86
C VAL A 219 -24.71 -4.30 18.69
N PHE A 220 -25.37 -4.95 19.65
CA PHE A 220 -25.75 -6.37 19.54
C PHE A 220 -26.74 -6.64 18.41
N GLU A 221 -27.77 -5.80 18.27
CA GLU A 221 -28.74 -5.89 17.17
C GLU A 221 -28.06 -5.73 15.81
N TRP A 222 -27.09 -4.81 15.71
CA TRP A 222 -26.32 -4.61 14.48
C TRP A 222 -25.44 -5.81 14.14
N ALA A 223 -24.77 -6.39 15.13
CA ALA A 223 -24.00 -7.63 14.94
C ALA A 223 -24.90 -8.77 14.44
N GLN A 224 -26.10 -8.89 15.02
CA GLN A 224 -27.10 -9.88 14.63
C GLN A 224 -27.64 -9.67 13.20
N GLN A 225 -27.93 -8.43 12.81
CA GLN A 225 -28.30 -8.12 11.42
C GLN A 225 -27.20 -8.48 10.41
N GLY A 226 -25.92 -8.39 10.83
CA GLY A 226 -24.80 -8.89 10.04
C GLY A 226 -24.92 -10.39 9.78
N VAL A 227 -25.09 -11.17 10.85
CA VAL A 227 -25.26 -12.63 10.78
C VAL A 227 -26.41 -13.01 9.84
N GLU A 228 -27.57 -12.34 9.98
CA GLU A 228 -28.75 -12.58 9.13
C GLU A 228 -28.51 -12.29 7.64
N ARG A 229 -27.55 -11.40 7.34
CA ARG A 229 -27.14 -11.05 5.96
C ARG A 229 -25.92 -11.86 5.49
N GLY A 230 -25.42 -12.81 6.29
CA GLY A 230 -24.23 -13.60 5.98
C GLY A 230 -22.90 -12.84 6.14
N ALA A 231 -22.88 -11.76 6.93
CA ALA A 231 -21.69 -10.96 7.22
C ALA A 231 -21.30 -11.07 8.71
N ALA A 232 -20.08 -11.54 8.99
CA ALA A 232 -19.57 -11.62 10.36
C ALA A 232 -19.16 -10.24 10.91
N LEU A 233 -20.08 -9.56 11.61
CA LEU A 233 -19.85 -8.22 12.18
C LEU A 233 -19.44 -8.21 13.65
N HIS A 234 -19.23 -9.36 14.29
CA HIS A 234 -18.96 -9.42 15.73
C HIS A 234 -17.63 -8.73 16.14
N VAL A 235 -16.59 -8.80 15.30
CA VAL A 235 -15.31 -8.11 15.56
C VAL A 235 -15.45 -6.58 15.52
N PRO A 236 -15.99 -5.96 14.45
CA PRO A 236 -16.22 -4.51 14.47
C PRO A 236 -17.23 -4.08 15.54
N ALA A 237 -18.24 -4.90 15.85
CA ALA A 237 -19.19 -4.63 16.93
C ALA A 237 -18.53 -4.61 18.32
N ALA A 238 -17.58 -5.51 18.61
CA ALA A 238 -16.85 -5.51 19.88
C ALA A 238 -16.01 -4.23 20.07
N ARG A 239 -15.47 -3.68 18.97
CA ARG A 239 -14.79 -2.37 18.99
C ARG A 239 -15.77 -1.23 19.28
N CYS A 240 -16.99 -1.30 18.76
CA CYS A 240 -18.04 -0.34 19.12
C CYS A 240 -18.36 -0.41 20.63
N LEU A 241 -18.44 -1.60 21.22
CA LEU A 241 -18.64 -1.75 22.67
C LEU A 241 -17.54 -1.07 23.49
N THR A 242 -16.28 -1.06 23.03
CA THR A 242 -15.19 -0.33 23.70
C THR A 242 -15.45 1.17 23.79
N ALA A 243 -16.22 1.74 22.87
CA ALA A 243 -16.56 3.17 22.84
C ALA A 243 -17.87 3.51 23.55
N VAL A 244 -18.80 2.55 23.72
CA VAL A 244 -20.16 2.82 24.19
C VAL A 244 -20.52 2.17 25.52
N ALA A 245 -19.84 1.09 25.91
CA ALA A 245 -20.15 0.37 27.15
C ALA A 245 -19.50 1.06 28.35
N GLY A 246 -20.30 1.39 29.36
CA GLY A 246 -19.86 1.79 30.68
C GLY A 246 -19.75 0.60 31.65
N PRO A 247 -19.16 0.78 32.84
CA PRO A 247 -19.15 -0.24 33.90
C PRO A 247 -20.55 -0.77 34.28
N GLU A 248 -21.57 0.08 34.18
CA GLU A 248 -22.98 -0.24 34.44
C GLU A 248 -23.58 -1.23 33.44
N ASP A 249 -23.03 -1.32 32.22
CA ASP A 249 -23.54 -2.19 31.16
C ASP A 249 -22.96 -3.61 31.23
N ARG A 250 -21.94 -3.83 32.08
CA ARG A 250 -21.30 -5.14 32.24
C ARG A 250 -22.31 -6.29 32.45
N PRO A 251 -23.35 -6.16 33.32
CA PRO A 251 -24.31 -7.25 33.52
C PRO A 251 -25.10 -7.60 32.25
N GLU A 252 -25.38 -6.63 31.38
CA GLU A 252 -26.04 -6.85 30.10
C GLU A 252 -25.12 -7.60 29.13
N ILE A 253 -23.86 -7.19 29.06
CA ILE A 253 -22.86 -7.81 28.17
C ILE A 253 -22.56 -9.25 28.59
N VAL A 254 -22.43 -9.52 29.89
CA VAL A 254 -22.25 -10.89 30.41
C VAL A 254 -23.48 -11.76 30.07
N ARG A 255 -24.70 -11.23 30.23
CA ARG A 255 -25.92 -11.96 29.85
C ARG A 255 -25.96 -12.24 28.35
N ALA A 256 -25.53 -11.28 27.53
CA ALA A 256 -25.46 -11.45 26.08
C ALA A 256 -24.42 -12.52 25.68
N ALA A 257 -23.29 -12.64 26.39
CA ALA A 257 -22.31 -13.71 26.16
C ALA A 257 -22.86 -15.10 26.51
N GLN A 258 -23.68 -15.20 27.57
CA GLN A 258 -24.30 -16.45 28.02
C GLN A 258 -25.36 -16.92 27.01
N ASP A 259 -26.40 -16.11 26.79
CA ASP A 259 -27.66 -16.55 26.18
C ASP A 259 -28.16 -15.62 25.07
N GLY A 260 -27.32 -14.70 24.58
CA GLY A 260 -27.70 -13.76 23.52
C GLY A 260 -27.97 -14.43 22.16
N THR A 261 -28.40 -13.62 21.19
CA THR A 261 -28.41 -14.04 19.78
C THR A 261 -26.98 -14.34 19.30
N GLU A 262 -26.83 -15.10 18.20
CA GLU A 262 -25.51 -15.50 17.69
C GLU A 262 -24.58 -14.29 17.51
N GLY A 263 -25.05 -13.22 16.86
CA GLY A 263 -24.27 -11.99 16.69
C GLY A 263 -23.92 -11.31 18.03
N ALA A 264 -24.86 -11.30 18.98
CA ALA A 264 -24.64 -10.71 20.30
C ALA A 264 -23.63 -11.51 21.14
N ARG A 265 -23.74 -12.85 21.16
CA ARG A 265 -22.84 -13.77 21.88
C ARG A 265 -21.42 -13.63 21.38
N CYS A 266 -21.20 -13.71 20.06
CA CYS A 266 -19.87 -13.55 19.48
C CYS A 266 -19.25 -12.19 19.82
N THR A 267 -20.06 -11.13 19.78
CA THR A 267 -19.63 -9.76 20.08
C THR A 267 -19.25 -9.60 21.56
N ALA A 268 -20.08 -10.11 22.46
CA ALA A 268 -19.87 -10.01 23.91
C ALA A 268 -18.66 -10.82 24.36
N LEU A 269 -18.51 -12.07 23.89
CA LEU A 269 -17.34 -12.91 24.18
C LEU A 269 -16.05 -12.23 23.72
N ARG A 270 -16.06 -11.65 22.52
CA ARG A 270 -14.90 -10.93 22.00
C ARG A 270 -14.54 -9.72 22.86
N TYR A 271 -15.53 -8.89 23.21
CA TYR A 271 -15.33 -7.70 24.01
C TYR A 271 -14.81 -8.02 25.43
N LEU A 272 -15.39 -9.03 26.09
CA LEU A 272 -14.98 -9.45 27.44
C LEU A 272 -13.56 -10.05 27.43
N ALA A 273 -13.20 -10.81 26.39
CA ALA A 273 -11.85 -11.34 26.24
C ALA A 273 -10.81 -10.22 26.00
N ASP A 274 -11.09 -9.29 25.10
CA ASP A 274 -10.20 -8.17 24.78
C ASP A 274 -10.01 -7.22 25.98
N SER A 275 -11.01 -7.10 26.86
CA SER A 275 -10.94 -6.31 28.11
C SER A 275 -10.36 -7.06 29.31
N ASN A 276 -10.03 -8.34 29.18
CA ASN A 276 -9.62 -9.23 30.27
C ASN A 276 -10.63 -9.28 31.43
N ASP A 277 -11.93 -9.36 31.10
CA ASP A 277 -12.96 -9.52 32.11
C ASP A 277 -12.76 -10.84 32.90
N PRO A 278 -12.91 -10.85 34.24
CA PRO A 278 -12.71 -12.04 35.05
C PRO A 278 -13.57 -13.25 34.65
N ASP A 279 -14.78 -13.01 34.12
CA ASP A 279 -15.71 -14.07 33.75
C ASP A 279 -15.49 -14.58 32.31
N ALA A 280 -14.59 -13.96 31.54
CA ALA A 280 -14.44 -14.22 30.10
C ALA A 280 -14.09 -15.69 29.79
N LEU A 281 -13.20 -16.31 30.57
CA LEU A 281 -12.77 -17.70 30.34
C LEU A 281 -13.91 -18.70 30.60
N ASP A 282 -14.71 -18.49 31.65
CA ASP A 282 -15.85 -19.36 31.98
C ASP A 282 -16.97 -19.20 30.93
N LEU A 283 -17.18 -17.98 30.42
CA LEU A 283 -18.12 -17.71 29.34
C LEU A 283 -17.69 -18.34 28.02
N ILE A 284 -16.39 -18.34 27.70
CA ILE A 284 -15.82 -19.03 26.53
C ILE A 284 -16.05 -20.54 26.62
N GLU A 285 -15.81 -21.17 27.77
CA GLU A 285 -16.10 -22.60 27.96
C GLU A 285 -17.59 -22.92 27.81
N GLY A 286 -18.44 -22.09 28.41
CA GLY A 286 -19.89 -22.21 28.28
C GLY A 286 -20.34 -22.10 26.83
N ALA A 287 -19.73 -21.19 26.06
CA ALA A 287 -19.98 -21.00 24.64
C ALA A 287 -19.54 -22.20 23.80
N VAL A 288 -18.40 -22.83 24.10
CA VAL A 288 -17.96 -24.07 23.43
C VAL A 288 -18.95 -25.22 23.68
N THR A 289 -19.58 -25.25 24.85
CA THR A 289 -20.51 -26.33 25.25
C THR A 289 -21.91 -26.16 24.66
N THR A 290 -22.40 -24.92 24.57
CA THR A 290 -23.82 -24.61 24.27
C THR A 290 -24.02 -23.75 23.02
N GLY A 291 -22.94 -23.29 22.40
CA GLY A 291 -22.96 -22.39 21.25
C GLY A 291 -23.28 -23.10 19.93
N SER A 292 -23.75 -22.31 18.95
CA SER A 292 -23.70 -22.73 17.54
C SER A 292 -22.26 -22.77 17.06
N THR A 293 -22.00 -23.40 15.91
CA THR A 293 -20.66 -23.46 15.31
C THR A 293 -19.98 -22.08 15.22
N ALA A 294 -20.71 -21.05 14.79
CA ALA A 294 -20.19 -19.69 14.68
C ALA A 294 -19.83 -19.08 16.05
N VAL A 295 -20.61 -19.36 17.10
CA VAL A 295 -20.30 -18.93 18.48
C VAL A 295 -19.08 -19.66 19.02
N VAL A 296 -18.95 -20.96 18.75
CA VAL A 296 -17.78 -21.76 19.16
C VAL A 296 -16.52 -21.23 18.49
N GLU A 297 -16.55 -21.01 17.17
CA GLU A 297 -15.42 -20.46 16.41
C GLU A 297 -15.00 -19.08 16.94
N ALA A 298 -15.98 -18.19 17.19
CA ALA A 298 -15.69 -16.86 17.74
C ALA A 298 -15.14 -16.93 19.18
N ALA A 299 -15.60 -17.86 20.00
CA ALA A 299 -15.11 -18.06 21.37
C ALA A 299 -13.65 -18.53 21.38
N VAL A 300 -13.30 -19.47 20.49
CA VAL A 300 -11.92 -19.94 20.31
C VAL A 300 -11.03 -18.82 19.76
N ASP A 301 -11.49 -18.08 18.73
CA ASP A 301 -10.76 -16.95 18.16
C ASP A 301 -10.48 -15.83 19.19
N ALA A 302 -11.43 -15.59 20.11
CA ALA A 302 -11.27 -14.67 21.22
C ALA A 302 -10.25 -15.19 22.25
N PHE A 303 -10.34 -16.46 22.63
CA PHE A 303 -9.39 -17.11 23.55
C PHE A 303 -7.95 -17.07 23.02
N GLU A 304 -7.73 -17.42 21.75
CA GLU A 304 -6.40 -17.47 21.13
C GLU A 304 -5.66 -16.12 21.18
N ARG A 305 -6.40 -15.02 21.32
CA ARG A 305 -5.84 -13.67 21.42
C ARG A 305 -5.59 -13.20 22.84
N MET A 306 -6.12 -13.89 23.85
CA MET A 306 -5.88 -13.56 25.25
C MET A 306 -4.41 -13.77 25.60
N ARG A 307 -3.82 -12.80 26.30
CA ARG A 307 -2.39 -12.81 26.68
C ARG A 307 -2.16 -12.85 28.19
N SER A 308 -3.19 -13.21 28.96
CA SER A 308 -3.13 -13.24 30.42
C SER A 308 -2.58 -14.57 30.94
N LEU A 309 -1.94 -14.54 32.12
CA LEU A 309 -1.48 -15.76 32.79
C LEU A 309 -2.65 -16.72 33.07
N ALA A 310 -3.81 -16.18 33.41
CA ALA A 310 -5.03 -16.96 33.64
C ALA A 310 -5.46 -17.74 32.38
N ALA A 311 -5.35 -17.15 31.18
CA ALA A 311 -5.67 -17.85 29.94
C ALA A 311 -4.69 -19.01 29.67
N VAL A 312 -3.39 -18.81 29.91
CA VAL A 312 -2.37 -19.86 29.76
C VAL A 312 -2.61 -21.01 30.73
N ASP A 313 -2.90 -20.71 32.00
CA ASP A 313 -3.18 -21.74 33.00
C ASP A 313 -4.47 -22.49 32.70
N ARG A 314 -5.50 -21.80 32.17
CA ARG A 314 -6.72 -22.46 31.72
C ARG A 314 -6.49 -23.38 30.53
N ALA A 315 -5.70 -22.94 29.54
CA ALA A 315 -5.30 -23.75 28.39
C ALA A 315 -4.65 -25.08 28.81
N ARG A 316 -3.75 -25.01 29.80
CA ARG A 316 -3.08 -26.19 30.36
C ARG A 316 -4.05 -27.13 31.07
N GLY A 317 -5.12 -26.59 31.66
CA GLY A 317 -6.21 -27.36 32.24
C GLY A 317 -6.95 -28.18 31.20
N TRP A 318 -7.29 -27.59 30.05
CA TRP A 318 -8.00 -28.28 28.97
C TRP A 318 -7.17 -29.31 28.21
N ALA A 319 -5.85 -29.14 28.16
CA ALA A 319 -4.94 -30.06 27.46
C ALA A 319 -4.61 -31.34 28.25
N ARG A 320 -5.09 -31.47 29.49
CA ARG A 320 -4.88 -32.62 30.37
C ARG A 320 -6.09 -33.54 30.36
#